data_AF-A0A966Y9F7-F1
#
_entry.id   AF-A0A966Y9F7-F1
#
_cell.length_a   1.000
_cell.length_b   1.000
_cell.length_c   1.000
_cell.angle_alpha   90.00
_cell.angle_beta   90.00
_cell.angle_gamma   90.00
#
_symmetry.space_group_name_H-M   'P 1'
#
loop_
_entity.id
_entity.type
_entity.pdbx_description
1 polymer ?
#
loop_
_entity_poly.entity_id
_entity_poly.type
_entity_poly.pdbx_seq_one_letter_code
_entity_poly.pdbx_strand_id
1 'polypeptide(L)'
;IFEDKFKKSWLYDELFRARNVKPSFSWGLILGIIFTGIDQLLFKGKLPFTLKHKHADHETLKPASEMPKIDYPKPDNVITFDKTSSVYLTGTNHADNQPVHLKLKDPELPINYTLEKFDEPAQRYCPAGVYEVQNDNGKNKFVINSQNCIHCKTCDIKEPSQNITWVTPEGGGGPKYGNM
;
A
#
# COMPACT_ATOMS: atom_id res chain seq x y z
N ILE A 1 -19.39 -24.52 8.99
CA ILE A 1 -18.93 -24.52 10.41
C ILE A 1 -18.15 -23.24 10.78
N PHE A 2 -16.94 -23.00 10.25
CA PHE A 2 -16.16 -21.79 10.62
C PHE A 2 -16.92 -20.49 10.30
N GLU A 3 -17.36 -20.34 9.05
CA GLU A 3 -18.10 -19.15 8.61
C GLU A 3 -19.38 -18.91 9.43
N ASP A 4 -20.12 -19.97 9.75
CA ASP A 4 -21.33 -19.88 10.58
C ASP A 4 -21.03 -19.39 12.00
N LYS A 5 -19.92 -19.85 12.58
CA LYS A 5 -19.47 -19.40 13.92
C LYS A 5 -19.03 -17.94 13.87
N PHE A 6 -18.30 -17.54 12.83
CA PHE A 6 -17.89 -16.15 12.63
C PHE A 6 -19.11 -15.23 12.52
N LYS A 7 -20.08 -15.55 11.65
CA LYS A 7 -21.31 -14.75 11.47
C LYS A 7 -22.15 -14.61 12.75
N LYS A 8 -22.05 -15.56 13.69
CA LYS A 8 -22.74 -15.52 14.99
C LYS A 8 -21.91 -14.89 16.11
N SER A 9 -20.67 -14.49 15.85
CA SER A 9 -19.76 -13.92 16.84
C SER A 9 -19.94 -12.42 17.02
N TRP A 10 -19.45 -11.89 18.14
CA TRP A 10 -19.39 -10.45 18.39
C TRP A 10 -18.57 -9.72 17.31
N LEU A 11 -17.56 -10.38 16.73
CA LEU A 11 -16.68 -9.80 15.72
C LEU A 11 -17.43 -9.47 14.43
N TYR A 12 -18.35 -10.35 14.00
CA TYR A 12 -19.18 -10.06 12.84
C TYR A 12 -20.11 -8.86 13.07
N ASP A 13 -20.74 -8.80 14.25
CA ASP A 13 -21.59 -7.66 14.64
C ASP A 13 -20.79 -6.35 14.71
N GLU A 14 -19.56 -6.37 15.24
CA GLU A 14 -18.67 -5.21 15.26
C GLU A 14 -18.34 -4.71 13.85
N LEU A 15 -17.87 -5.59 12.96
CA LEU A 15 -17.55 -5.24 11.57
C LEU A 15 -18.80 -4.79 10.81
N PHE A 16 -19.94 -5.44 11.05
CA PHE A 16 -21.21 -5.04 10.44
C PHE A 16 -21.60 -3.62 10.87
N ARG A 17 -21.49 -3.27 12.15
CA ARG A 17 -21.81 -1.91 12.61
C ARG A 17 -20.88 -0.86 12.02
N ALA A 18 -19.62 -1.17 11.77
CA ALA A 18 -18.64 -0.23 11.18
C ALA A 18 -18.68 -0.15 9.64
N ARG A 19 -19.44 -1.02 8.95
CA ARG A 19 -19.36 -1.24 7.50
C ARG A 19 -19.54 0.01 6.62
N ASN A 20 -20.26 1.01 7.10
CA ASN A 20 -20.54 2.23 6.33
C ASN A 20 -19.54 3.37 6.61
N VAL A 21 -18.69 3.23 7.63
CA VAL A 21 -17.74 4.27 8.03
C VAL A 21 -16.79 4.57 6.88
N LYS A 22 -15.92 3.63 6.49
CA LYS A 22 -14.89 3.89 5.47
C LYS A 22 -15.46 4.26 4.08
N PRO A 23 -16.51 3.60 3.55
CA PRO A 23 -17.11 4.00 2.28
C PRO A 23 -17.66 5.44 2.27
N SER A 24 -18.16 5.96 3.40
CA SER A 24 -18.71 7.32 3.47
C SER A 24 -17.66 8.41 3.21
N PHE A 25 -16.39 8.14 3.50
CA PHE A 25 -15.29 9.08 3.22
C PHE A 25 -14.97 9.21 1.73
N SER A 26 -15.58 8.40 0.85
CA SER A 26 -15.55 8.66 -0.59
C SER A 26 -16.28 9.94 -0.99
N TRP A 27 -17.13 10.48 -0.10
CA TRP A 27 -17.80 11.78 -0.26
C TRP A 27 -16.94 12.96 0.22
N GLY A 28 -15.72 12.69 0.68
CA GLY A 28 -14.83 13.66 1.32
C GLY A 28 -14.88 13.61 2.84
N LEU A 29 -13.88 14.24 3.47
CA LEU A 29 -13.65 14.16 4.91
C LEU A 29 -14.85 14.65 5.74
N ILE A 30 -15.36 15.85 5.43
CA ILE A 30 -16.42 16.50 6.23
C ILE A 30 -17.73 15.70 6.16
N LEU A 31 -18.17 15.35 4.96
CA LEU A 31 -19.41 14.59 4.78
C LEU A 31 -19.30 13.17 5.37
N GLY A 32 -18.13 12.53 5.22
CA GLY A 32 -17.86 11.23 5.84
C GLY A 32 -17.93 11.27 7.38
N ILE A 33 -17.38 12.32 8.01
CA ILE A 33 -17.46 12.52 9.46
C ILE A 33 -18.92 12.71 9.91
N ILE A 34 -19.66 13.61 9.25
CA ILE A 34 -21.07 13.89 9.61
C ILE A 34 -21.91 12.62 9.49
N PHE A 35 -21.78 11.91 8.37
CA PHE A 35 -22.50 10.65 8.15
C PHE A 35 -22.12 9.60 9.19
N THR A 36 -20.82 9.43 9.46
CA THR A 36 -20.34 8.49 10.49
C THR A 36 -20.91 8.83 11.86
N GLY A 37 -20.99 10.11 12.24
CA GLY A 37 -21.63 10.54 13.48
C GLY A 37 -23.10 10.15 13.55
N ILE A 38 -23.86 10.37 12.48
CA ILE A 38 -25.27 9.97 12.39
C ILE A 38 -25.40 8.45 12.51
N ASP A 39 -24.68 7.68 11.70
CA ASP A 39 -24.75 6.22 11.68
C ASP A 39 -24.32 5.60 13.03
N GLN A 40 -23.19 6.03 13.60
CA GLN A 40 -22.62 5.41 14.79
C GLN A 40 -23.23 5.91 16.11
N LEU A 41 -23.61 7.19 16.22
CA LEU A 41 -24.17 7.73 17.47
C LEU A 41 -25.69 7.56 17.55
N LEU A 42 -26.42 7.86 16.47
CA LEU A 42 -27.88 7.80 16.48
C LEU A 42 -28.39 6.39 16.16
N PHE A 43 -27.85 5.78 15.10
CA PHE A 43 -28.31 4.47 14.62
C PHE A 43 -27.46 3.30 15.14
N LYS A 44 -26.37 3.57 15.88
CA LYS A 44 -25.46 2.56 16.43
C LYS A 44 -24.94 1.56 15.38
N GLY A 45 -24.71 2.02 14.16
CA GLY A 45 -24.25 1.22 13.01
C GLY A 45 -25.33 0.33 12.37
N LYS A 46 -26.61 0.54 12.71
CA LYS A 46 -27.74 -0.32 12.29
C LYS A 46 -28.60 0.26 11.17
N LEU A 47 -28.08 1.22 10.39
CA LEU A 47 -28.77 1.71 9.20
C LEU A 47 -29.17 0.53 8.27
N PRO A 48 -30.33 0.57 7.60
CA PRO A 48 -30.86 -0.57 6.84
C PRO A 48 -30.21 -0.78 5.46
N PHE A 49 -29.01 -0.22 5.24
CA PHE A 49 -28.28 -0.34 3.98
C PHE A 49 -26.77 -0.48 4.21
N THR A 50 -26.07 -0.91 3.16
CA THR A 50 -24.61 -1.08 3.15
C THR A 50 -24.04 -0.32 1.96
N LEU A 51 -23.18 0.67 2.24
CA LEU A 51 -22.42 1.40 1.24
C LEU A 51 -21.37 0.47 0.61
N LYS A 52 -21.02 0.74 -0.65
CA LYS A 52 -20.05 -0.04 -1.42
C LYS A 52 -18.86 0.83 -1.84
N HIS A 53 -17.68 0.24 -1.86
CA HIS A 53 -16.54 0.78 -2.57
C HIS A 53 -16.76 0.63 -4.08
N LYS A 54 -16.39 1.66 -4.85
CA LYS A 54 -16.63 1.70 -6.31
C LYS A 54 -15.49 1.09 -7.13
N HIS A 55 -14.28 1.11 -6.60
CA HIS A 55 -13.03 0.79 -7.30
C HIS A 55 -12.10 0.01 -6.38
N ALA A 56 -11.21 -0.79 -6.97
CA ALA A 56 -10.06 -1.32 -6.27
C ALA A 56 -8.98 -0.24 -6.07
N ASP A 57 -8.10 -0.39 -5.08
CA ASP A 57 -7.13 0.65 -4.75
C ASP A 57 -6.16 0.97 -5.90
N HIS A 58 -5.73 -0.02 -6.69
CA HIS A 58 -4.85 0.20 -7.84
C HIS A 58 -5.50 1.02 -8.97
N GLU A 59 -6.83 1.02 -9.07
CA GLU A 59 -7.59 1.74 -10.10
C GLU A 59 -7.72 3.25 -9.81
N THR A 60 -7.31 3.69 -8.61
CA THR A 60 -7.56 5.06 -8.13
C THR A 60 -6.44 6.05 -8.44
N LEU A 61 -5.35 5.62 -9.07
CA LEU A 61 -4.27 6.52 -9.50
C LEU A 61 -4.68 7.31 -10.74
N LYS A 62 -4.31 8.59 -10.76
CA LYS A 62 -4.43 9.46 -11.94
C LYS A 62 -3.07 9.58 -12.63
N PRO A 63 -3.04 9.83 -13.95
CA PRO A 63 -1.79 10.09 -14.66
C PRO A 63 -0.97 11.20 -13.99
N ALA A 64 0.35 11.07 -14.00
CA ALA A 64 1.24 12.03 -13.35
C ALA A 64 1.09 13.44 -13.94
N SER A 65 0.80 13.55 -15.24
CA SER A 65 0.56 14.81 -15.94
C SER A 65 -0.69 15.57 -15.46
N GLU A 66 -1.63 14.90 -14.80
CA GLU A 66 -2.87 15.49 -14.27
C GLU A 66 -2.78 15.86 -12.79
N MET A 67 -1.65 15.56 -12.14
CA MET A 67 -1.50 15.69 -10.70
C MET A 67 -0.42 16.72 -10.35
N PRO A 68 -0.64 17.55 -9.31
CA PRO A 68 0.41 18.43 -8.83
C PRO A 68 1.56 17.62 -8.25
N LYS A 69 2.80 18.01 -8.55
CA LYS A 69 3.97 17.48 -7.87
C LYS A 69 4.00 17.99 -6.43
N ILE A 70 4.10 17.08 -5.47
CA ILE A 70 4.24 17.42 -4.05
C ILE A 70 5.73 17.60 -3.75
N ASP A 71 6.08 18.75 -3.18
CA ASP A 71 7.43 19.00 -2.68
C ASP A 71 7.51 18.64 -1.19
N TYR A 72 8.25 17.57 -0.88
CA TYR A 72 8.44 17.10 0.48
C TYR A 72 9.70 17.73 1.08
N PRO A 73 9.64 18.31 2.29
CA PRO A 73 10.83 18.79 2.97
C PRO A 73 11.88 17.69 3.13
N LYS A 74 13.16 18.08 3.06
CA LYS A 74 14.25 17.16 3.39
C LYS A 74 14.18 16.77 4.87
N PRO A 75 14.56 15.53 5.23
CA PRO A 75 14.58 15.11 6.61
C PRO A 75 15.59 15.94 7.43
N ASP A 76 15.22 16.26 8.67
CA ASP A 76 16.02 17.01 9.64
C ASP A 76 16.90 16.10 10.52
N ASN A 77 16.70 14.78 10.46
CA ASN A 77 17.34 13.75 11.28
C ASN A 77 17.10 13.89 12.79
N VAL A 78 16.04 14.60 13.19
CA VAL A 78 15.62 14.75 14.60
C VAL A 78 14.19 14.26 14.78
N ILE A 79 13.27 14.77 13.95
CA ILE A 79 11.84 14.40 13.96
C ILE A 79 11.49 13.67 12.66
N THR A 80 12.21 13.97 11.58
CA THR A 80 12.00 13.43 10.24
C THR A 80 13.29 12.79 9.74
N PHE A 81 13.17 11.61 9.14
CA PHE A 81 14.32 10.79 8.76
C PHE A 81 14.20 10.35 7.31
N ASP A 82 15.33 10.02 6.70
CA ASP A 82 15.32 9.40 5.37
C ASP A 82 14.78 7.96 5.43
N LYS A 83 14.44 7.43 4.25
CA LYS A 83 13.87 6.09 4.13
C LYS A 83 14.89 5.00 4.51
N THR A 84 16.16 5.17 4.18
CA THR A 84 17.20 4.15 4.38
C THR A 84 17.51 3.97 5.87
N SER A 85 17.64 5.06 6.63
CA SER A 85 17.79 4.99 8.09
C SER A 85 16.56 4.34 8.76
N SER A 86 15.35 4.65 8.26
CA SER A 86 14.12 4.01 8.73
C SER A 86 14.10 2.50 8.46
N VAL A 87 14.49 2.07 7.26
CA VAL A 87 14.57 0.65 6.87
C VAL A 87 15.60 -0.08 7.72
N TYR A 88 16.75 0.52 8.00
CA TYR A 88 17.77 -0.07 8.87
C TYR A 88 17.19 -0.45 10.25
N LEU A 89 16.38 0.42 10.85
CA LEU A 89 15.76 0.18 12.16
C LEU A 89 14.71 -0.94 12.16
N THR A 90 14.18 -1.32 11.00
CA THR A 90 13.32 -2.51 10.88
C THR A 90 14.09 -3.81 11.09
N GLY A 91 15.42 -3.78 10.98
CA GLY A 91 16.28 -4.96 10.98
C GLY A 91 16.01 -5.92 9.82
N THR A 92 15.30 -5.46 8.78
CA THR A 92 14.96 -6.30 7.63
C THR A 92 16.20 -6.72 6.86
N ASN A 93 16.24 -7.99 6.48
CA ASN A 93 17.29 -8.51 5.62
C ASN A 93 16.83 -9.78 4.88
N HIS A 94 17.45 -10.08 3.75
CA HIS A 94 17.25 -11.30 2.98
C HIS A 94 18.62 -11.79 2.48
N ALA A 95 18.79 -13.10 2.30
CA ALA A 95 20.00 -13.63 1.68
C ALA A 95 20.16 -13.10 0.25
N ASP A 96 21.36 -12.61 -0.10
CA ASP A 96 21.65 -11.95 -1.38
C ASP A 96 21.49 -12.86 -2.60
N ASN A 97 21.65 -14.18 -2.41
CA ASN A 97 21.63 -15.17 -3.48
C ASN A 97 20.28 -15.90 -3.62
N GLN A 98 19.19 -15.36 -3.06
CA GLN A 98 17.86 -15.92 -3.24
C GLN A 98 17.10 -15.27 -4.41
N PRO A 99 16.12 -15.97 -5.02
CA PRO A 99 15.27 -15.37 -6.05
C PRO A 99 14.48 -14.16 -5.51
N VAL A 100 14.41 -13.07 -6.29
CA VAL A 100 13.58 -11.91 -5.97
C VAL A 100 12.12 -12.34 -5.78
N HIS A 101 11.56 -12.10 -4.60
CA HIS A 101 10.22 -12.54 -4.21
C HIS A 101 9.10 -11.55 -4.63
N LEU A 102 9.47 -10.51 -5.38
CA LEU A 102 8.58 -9.51 -5.96
C LEU A 102 8.54 -9.77 -7.47
N LYS A 103 7.62 -10.62 -7.90
CA LYS A 103 7.59 -11.12 -9.27
C LYS A 103 6.88 -10.11 -10.16
N LEU A 104 7.50 -9.79 -11.29
CA LEU A 104 6.87 -9.03 -12.36
C LEU A 104 6.23 -10.01 -13.34
N LYS A 105 4.98 -9.79 -13.73
CA LYS A 105 4.34 -10.52 -14.82
C LYS A 105 4.95 -10.13 -16.17
N ASP A 106 5.23 -8.84 -16.34
CA ASP A 106 5.93 -8.23 -17.48
C ASP A 106 7.08 -7.32 -16.95
N PRO A 107 8.34 -7.70 -17.17
CA PRO A 107 9.51 -6.92 -16.74
C PRO A 107 9.65 -5.54 -17.40
N GLU A 108 9.05 -5.31 -18.56
CA GLU A 108 9.21 -4.08 -19.34
C GLU A 108 8.15 -3.02 -18.99
N LEU A 109 7.02 -3.46 -18.41
CA LEU A 109 5.89 -2.60 -18.07
C LEU A 109 6.22 -1.46 -17.08
N PRO A 110 7.09 -1.65 -16.06
CA PRO A 110 7.50 -0.54 -15.19
C PRO A 110 8.09 0.64 -15.95
N ILE A 111 8.85 0.39 -17.02
CA ILE A 111 9.48 1.45 -17.81
C ILE A 111 8.55 1.93 -18.94
N ASN A 112 7.95 1.01 -19.69
CA ASN A 112 7.21 1.35 -20.91
C ASN A 112 5.77 1.85 -20.66
N TYR A 113 5.27 1.72 -19.42
CA TYR A 113 3.92 2.15 -19.08
C TYR A 113 3.87 2.89 -17.75
N THR A 114 4.35 2.25 -16.68
CA THR A 114 4.12 2.76 -15.32
C THR A 114 4.95 4.02 -15.03
N LEU A 115 6.20 4.07 -15.49
CA LEU A 115 7.03 5.28 -15.47
C LEU A 115 6.45 6.39 -16.35
N GLU A 116 6.10 6.08 -17.60
CA GLU A 116 5.58 7.09 -18.53
C GLU A 116 4.27 7.72 -18.05
N LYS A 117 3.31 6.89 -17.62
CA LYS A 117 1.95 7.34 -17.30
C LYS A 117 1.79 7.83 -15.86
N PHE A 118 2.45 7.18 -14.91
CA PHE A 118 2.26 7.41 -13.48
C PHE A 118 3.53 7.86 -12.75
N ASP A 119 4.62 8.10 -13.48
CA ASP A 119 5.93 8.49 -12.93
C ASP A 119 6.43 7.48 -11.87
N GLU A 120 6.26 6.20 -12.19
CA GLU A 120 6.63 5.00 -11.43
C GLU A 120 6.39 5.15 -9.91
N PRO A 121 5.11 5.04 -9.47
CA PRO A 121 4.71 5.34 -8.11
C PRO A 121 5.28 4.35 -7.09
N ALA A 122 5.82 3.20 -7.49
CA ALA A 122 6.47 2.24 -6.58
C ALA A 122 7.66 2.85 -5.83
N GLN A 123 8.34 3.81 -6.45
CA GLN A 123 9.44 4.56 -5.81
C GLN A 123 8.95 5.35 -4.58
N ARG A 124 7.65 5.67 -4.51
CA ARG A 124 7.04 6.51 -3.48
C ARG A 124 6.20 5.73 -2.48
N TYR A 125 5.25 4.91 -2.95
CA TYR A 125 4.37 4.16 -2.04
C TYR A 125 5.12 3.02 -1.33
N CYS A 126 6.25 2.55 -1.88
CA CYS A 126 7.05 1.55 -1.20
C CYS A 126 7.69 2.18 0.04
N PRO A 127 7.34 1.68 1.24
CA PRO A 127 7.86 2.25 2.48
C PRO A 127 9.35 1.95 2.68
N ALA A 128 9.92 1.03 1.91
CA ALA A 128 11.27 0.51 2.12
C ALA A 128 12.26 0.74 0.98
N GLY A 129 11.89 1.52 -0.05
CA GLY A 129 12.82 1.87 -1.13
C GLY A 129 13.27 0.65 -1.94
N VAL A 130 12.37 -0.32 -2.09
CA VAL A 130 12.65 -1.55 -2.83
C VAL A 130 12.72 -1.31 -4.34
N TYR A 131 11.97 -0.33 -4.85
CA TYR A 131 11.88 -0.07 -6.29
C TYR A 131 12.54 1.26 -6.61
N GLU A 132 13.39 1.25 -7.63
CA GLU A 132 14.12 2.43 -8.12
C GLU A 132 14.15 2.41 -9.64
N VAL A 133 14.04 3.59 -10.26
CA VAL A 133 14.37 3.78 -11.66
C VAL A 133 15.74 4.42 -11.74
N GLN A 134 16.73 3.66 -12.21
CA GLN A 134 18.09 4.15 -12.41
C GLN A 134 18.27 4.54 -13.88
N ASN A 135 18.99 5.63 -14.15
CA ASN A 135 19.34 6.03 -15.51
C ASN A 135 20.77 5.57 -15.82
N ASP A 136 20.92 4.67 -16.78
CA ASP A 136 22.20 4.19 -17.28
C ASP A 136 22.37 4.65 -18.73
N ASN A 137 23.23 5.65 -18.94
CA ASN A 137 23.55 6.22 -20.26
C ASN A 137 22.30 6.64 -21.08
N GLY A 138 21.32 7.26 -20.41
CA GLY A 138 20.08 7.72 -21.05
C GLY A 138 18.99 6.65 -21.13
N LYS A 139 19.26 5.40 -20.72
CA LYS A 139 18.27 4.33 -20.64
C LYS A 139 17.81 4.14 -19.20
N ASN A 140 16.51 4.23 -18.98
CA ASN A 140 15.92 3.94 -17.67
C ASN A 140 15.88 2.42 -17.44
N LYS A 141 16.29 1.99 -16.24
CA LYS A 141 16.27 0.61 -15.77
C LYS A 141 15.51 0.53 -14.45
N PHE A 142 14.52 -0.36 -14.40
CA PHE A 142 13.80 -0.65 -13.17
C PHE A 142 14.60 -1.64 -12.32
N VAL A 143 14.93 -1.27 -11.09
CA VAL A 143 15.75 -2.05 -10.16
C VAL A 143 14.90 -2.44 -8.94
N ILE A 144 14.99 -3.71 -8.55
CA ILE A 144 14.29 -4.26 -7.39
C ILE A 144 15.32 -4.67 -6.32
N ASN A 145 15.46 -3.83 -5.31
CA ASN A 145 16.26 -4.03 -4.10
C ASN A 145 15.48 -4.88 -3.07
N SER A 146 15.19 -6.14 -3.42
CA SER A 146 14.29 -7.00 -2.62
C SER A 146 14.77 -7.28 -1.20
N GLN A 147 16.07 -7.14 -0.92
CA GLN A 147 16.65 -7.27 0.40
C GLN A 147 16.05 -6.29 1.43
N ASN A 148 15.62 -5.12 0.96
CA ASN A 148 15.00 -4.08 1.80
C ASN A 148 13.51 -4.36 2.09
N CYS A 149 12.90 -5.37 1.48
CA CYS A 149 11.46 -5.59 1.59
C CYS A 149 11.03 -5.83 3.04
N ILE A 150 9.99 -5.13 3.51
CA ILE A 150 9.43 -5.31 4.86
C ILE A 150 8.09 -6.06 4.86
N HIS A 151 7.76 -6.69 3.73
CA HIS A 151 6.58 -7.57 3.57
C HIS A 151 5.21 -6.89 3.79
N CYS A 152 5.14 -5.56 3.65
CA CYS A 152 3.90 -4.78 3.81
C CYS A 152 2.80 -5.05 2.77
N LYS A 153 3.15 -5.70 1.64
CA LYS A 153 2.25 -6.01 0.50
C LYS A 153 1.69 -4.81 -0.28
N THR A 154 2.08 -3.58 0.05
CA THR A 154 1.57 -2.37 -0.62
C THR A 154 1.77 -2.39 -2.14
N CYS A 155 2.91 -2.89 -2.62
CA CYS A 155 3.21 -2.99 -4.05
C CYS A 155 2.25 -3.91 -4.81
N ASP A 156 1.89 -5.05 -4.21
CA ASP A 156 0.91 -6.00 -4.77
C ASP A 156 -0.47 -5.35 -4.89
N ILE A 157 -0.85 -4.55 -3.89
CA ILE A 157 -2.17 -3.91 -3.80
C ILE A 157 -2.29 -2.65 -4.69
N LYS A 158 -1.24 -1.83 -4.74
CA LYS A 158 -1.33 -0.45 -5.25
C LYS A 158 -0.77 -0.25 -6.65
N GLU A 159 0.00 -1.21 -7.18
CA GLU A 159 0.58 -1.07 -8.52
C GLU A 159 -0.55 -1.00 -9.57
N PRO A 160 -0.60 0.07 -10.39
CA PRO A 160 -1.75 0.41 -11.22
C PRO A 160 -2.09 -0.60 -12.32
N SER A 161 -1.14 -1.46 -12.70
CA SER A 161 -1.33 -2.48 -13.73
C SER A 161 -1.47 -3.90 -13.18
N GLN A 162 -1.43 -4.06 -11.86
CA GLN A 162 -1.38 -5.35 -11.16
C GLN A 162 -0.26 -6.27 -11.68
N ASN A 163 0.89 -5.68 -11.98
CA ASN A 163 2.07 -6.36 -12.55
C ASN A 163 2.98 -6.99 -11.50
N ILE A 164 2.95 -6.50 -10.27
CA ILE A 164 3.77 -7.01 -9.16
C ILE A 164 2.96 -8.03 -8.36
N THR A 165 3.51 -9.23 -8.20
CA THR A 165 2.98 -10.24 -7.27
C THR A 165 4.00 -10.48 -6.17
N TRP A 166 3.60 -10.27 -4.92
CA TRP A 166 4.41 -10.63 -3.77
C TRP A 166 4.27 -12.13 -3.51
N VAL A 167 5.39 -12.83 -3.44
CA VAL A 167 5.46 -14.21 -2.94
C VAL A 167 6.32 -14.27 -1.69
N THR A 168 6.15 -15.31 -0.89
CA THR A 168 6.98 -15.48 0.31
C THR A 168 8.44 -15.74 -0.10
N PRO A 169 9.42 -15.01 0.45
CA PRO A 169 10.84 -15.31 0.27
C PRO A 169 11.26 -16.57 1.04
N GLU A 170 12.55 -16.90 0.99
CA GLU A 170 13.10 -17.95 1.86
C GLU A 170 12.87 -17.62 3.35
N GLY A 171 12.67 -18.68 4.15
CA GLY A 171 12.34 -18.55 5.56
C GLY A 171 13.46 -17.84 6.36
N GLY A 172 13.06 -16.97 7.28
CA GLY A 172 13.98 -16.18 8.11
C GLY A 172 14.39 -14.82 7.50
N GLY A 173 14.04 -14.55 6.24
CA GLY A 173 14.14 -13.22 5.64
C GLY A 173 12.98 -12.29 6.04
N GLY A 174 13.21 -10.99 5.97
CA GLY A 174 12.23 -9.96 6.29
C GLY A 174 12.53 -9.20 7.58
N PRO A 175 11.57 -8.39 8.07
CA PRO A 175 11.75 -7.50 9.21
C PRO A 175 11.98 -8.24 10.52
N LYS A 176 12.74 -7.61 11.43
CA LYS A 176 13.04 -8.11 12.79
C LYS A 176 12.43 -7.20 13.84
N TYR A 177 11.11 -7.26 13.93
CA TYR A 177 10.35 -6.47 14.88
C TYR A 177 10.36 -7.13 16.26
N GLY A 178 10.90 -6.43 17.27
CA GLY A 178 10.97 -6.94 18.64
C GLY A 178 9.65 -6.82 19.40
N ASN A 179 9.06 -5.62 19.40
CA ASN A 179 7.83 -5.28 20.15
C ASN A 179 6.93 -4.31 19.36
N MET A 180 6.92 -4.39 18.02
CA MET A 180 5.97 -3.61 17.19
C MET A 180 4.63 -4.32 17.03
#